data_AF-A0A822A3U4-F1
#
_entry.id   AF-A0A822A3U4-F1
#
_cell.length_a   1.000
_cell.length_b   1.000
_cell.length_c   1.000
_cell.angle_alpha   90.00
_cell.angle_beta   90.00
_cell.angle_gamma   90.00
#
_symmetry.space_group_name_H-M   'P 1'
#
loop_
_entity.id
_entity.type
_entity.pdbx_description
1 polymer ?
#
loop_
_entity_poly.entity_id
_entity_poly.type
_entity_poly.pdbx_seq_one_letter_code
_entity_poly.pdbx_strand_id
1 'polypeptide(L)' 'SFEFDVQLPFENLIRIQLWDWDMTSSNDMIAETKIDIENRWFSCHRATCGLAKRYDRLN' A
#
# COMPACT_ATOMS: atom_id res chain seq x y z
N SER A 1 -4.69 9.69 -9.77
CA SER A 1 -3.95 8.42 -9.73
C SER A 1 -2.47 8.75 -9.55
N PHE A 2 -1.71 7.83 -8.98
CA PHE A 2 -0.25 7.92 -8.92
C PHE A 2 0.32 6.76 -9.74
N GLU A 3 1.47 6.98 -10.38
CA GLU A 3 2.15 6.01 -11.22
C GLU A 3 3.66 6.13 -10.95
N PHE A 4 4.33 4.98 -10.92
CA PHE A 4 5.75 4.87 -10.59
C PHE A 4 6.38 3.81 -11.48
N ASP A 5 7.53 4.12 -12.05
CA ASP A 5 8.40 3.14 -12.70
C ASP A 5 9.27 2.46 -11.65
N VAL A 6 9.37 1.14 -11.72
CA VAL A 6 10.17 0.32 -10.81
C VAL A 6 10.94 -0.76 -11.55
N GLN A 7 12.18 -1.02 -11.12
CA GLN A 7 13.02 -2.08 -11.69
C GLN A 7 13.10 -3.30 -10.76
N LEU A 8 12.72 -4.47 -11.28
CA LEU A 8 12.87 -5.76 -10.61
C LEU A 8 14.08 -6.54 -11.17
N PRO A 9 14.90 -7.20 -10.32
CA PRO A 9 14.75 -7.35 -8.87
C PRO A 9 15.61 -6.34 -8.07
N PHE A 10 15.07 -5.18 -7.67
CA PHE A 10 15.76 -4.24 -6.75
C PHE A 10 14.78 -3.37 -5.96
N GLU A 11 13.78 -2.81 -6.63
CA GLU A 11 12.81 -1.88 -6.05
C GLU A 11 11.51 -2.59 -5.70
N ASN A 12 11.56 -3.47 -4.69
CA ASN A 12 10.48 -4.41 -4.42
C ASN A 12 9.45 -3.95 -3.37
N LEU A 13 9.62 -2.82 -2.70
CA LEU A 13 8.75 -2.41 -1.59
C LEU A 13 8.04 -1.08 -1.83
N ILE A 14 6.72 -1.12 -1.96
CA ILE A 14 5.86 0.07 -1.92
C ILE A 14 5.42 0.30 -0.47
N ARG A 15 5.66 1.50 0.06
CA ARG A 15 5.21 1.92 1.39
C ARG A 15 4.09 2.94 1.24
N ILE A 16 2.91 2.63 1.78
CA ILE A 16 1.76 3.54 1.81
C ILE A 16 1.53 3.93 3.27
N GLN A 17 1.48 5.23 3.53
CA GLN A 17 1.23 5.79 4.85
C GLN A 17 -0.01 6.68 4.80
N LEU A 18 -0.85 6.55 5.81
CA LEU A 18 -2.01 7.42 6.04
C LEU A 18 -1.68 8.34 7.20
N TRP A 19 -1.79 9.64 6.97
CA TRP A 19 -1.48 10.68 7.94
C TRP A 19 -2.72 11.52 8.20
N ASP A 20 -2.96 11.88 9.46
CA ASP A 20 -3.88 12.93 9.85
C ASP A 20 -3.20 14.29 9.68
N TRP A 21 -3.87 15.23 9.04
CA TRP A 21 -3.30 16.55 8.82
C TRP A 21 -3.72 17.50 9.93
N ASP A 22 -2.74 18.13 10.55
CA ASP A 22 -2.92 19.15 11.57
C ASP A 22 -2.52 20.54 11.08
N MET A 23 -3.31 21.55 11.46
CA MET A 23 -3.05 22.93 11.05
C MET A 23 -1.92 23.60 11.85
N THR A 24 -1.76 23.24 13.12
CA THR A 24 -0.85 23.93 14.06
C THR A 24 0.11 23.00 14.81
N SER A 25 -0.08 21.69 14.70
CA SER A 25 0.77 20.64 15.30
C SER A 25 1.43 19.81 14.20
N SER A 26 2.25 18.83 14.60
CA SER A 26 2.80 17.86 13.66
C SER A 26 1.72 16.85 13.26
N ASN A 27 1.67 16.50 11.99
CA ASN A 27 0.77 15.46 11.48
C ASN A 27 1.03 14.12 12.18
N ASP A 28 -0.04 13.43 12.54
CA ASP A 28 0.02 12.12 13.15
C ASP A 28 -0.09 11.01 12.10
N MET A 29 0.78 10.01 12.17
CA MET A 29 0.65 8.82 11.32
C MET A 29 -0.45 7.91 11.88
N ILE A 30 -1.54 7.73 11.14
CA ILE A 30 -2.66 6.86 11.51
C ILE A 30 -2.30 5.39 11.23
N ALA A 31 -1.75 5.12 10.03
CA ALA A 31 -1.47 3.76 9.59
C ALA A 31 -0.35 3.69 8.55
N GLU A 32 0.29 2.53 8.45
CA GLU A 32 1.24 2.19 7.40
C GLU A 32 0.93 0.78 6.87
N THR A 33 1.07 0.59 5.56
CA THR A 33 1.20 -0.73 4.96
C THR A 33 2.39 -0.79 4.01
N LYS A 34 3.01 -1.96 3.95
CA LYS A 34 4.17 -2.27 3.11
C LYS A 34 3.78 -3.39 2.16
N ILE A 35 3.96 -3.12 0.87
CA ILE A 35 3.55 -3.98 -0.22
C ILE A 35 4.83 -4.41 -0.93
N ASP A 36 5.18 -5.69 -0.75
CA ASP A 36 6.19 -6.32 -1.58
C ASP A 36 5.59 -6.58 -2.98
N ILE A 37 6.12 -5.90 -3.99
CA ILE A 37 5.68 -6.01 -5.37
C ILE A 37 6.29 -7.22 -6.09
N GLU A 38 7.46 -7.66 -5.67
CA GLU A 38 8.16 -8.80 -6.28
C GLU A 38 7.43 -10.10 -5.92
N ASN A 39 7.09 -10.27 -4.65
CA ASN A 39 6.24 -11.36 -4.17
C ASN A 39 4.85 -11.34 -4.84
N ARG A 40 4.26 -10.16 -5.07
CA ARG A 40 2.99 -10.08 -5.82
C ARG A 40 3.16 -10.51 -7.27
N TRP A 41 4.22 -10.06 -7.94
CA TRP A 41 4.49 -10.38 -9.35
C TRP A 41 4.72 -11.87 -9.57
N PHE A 42 5.47 -12.53 -8.68
CA PHE A 42 5.77 -13.96 -8.80
C PHE A 42 4.70 -14.88 -8.21
N SER A 43 3.68 -14.35 -7.51
CA SER A 43 2.58 -15.16 -7.00
C SER A 43 1.52 -15.47 -8.09
N CYS A 44 0.89 -16.64 -8.02
CA CYS A 44 -0.29 -16.97 -8.83
C CYS A 44 -1.50 -16.06 -8.52
N HIS A 45 -1.49 -15.38 -7.37
CA HIS A 45 -2.51 -14.44 -6.94
C HIS A 45 -2.29 -13.01 -7.48
N ARG A 46 -1.14 -12.73 -8.12
CA ARG A 46 -0.81 -11.45 -8.77
C ARG A 46 -1.12 -10.24 -7.87
N ALA A 47 -1.55 -9.13 -8.47
CA ALA A 47 -1.85 -7.87 -7.77
C ALA A 47 -3.00 -7.95 -6.75
N THR A 48 -3.83 -9.01 -6.77
CA THR A 48 -5.00 -9.12 -5.88
C THR A 48 -4.72 -9.90 -4.59
N CYS A 49 -3.52 -10.44 -4.42
CA CYS A 49 -3.12 -11.13 -3.20
C CYS A 49 -3.27 -10.22 -1.96
N GLY A 50 -4.01 -10.71 -0.95
CA GLY A 50 -4.27 -10.00 0.32
C GLY A 50 -5.39 -8.95 0.28
N LEU A 51 -6.02 -8.71 -0.88
CA LEU A 51 -7.19 -7.83 -0.94
C LEU A 51 -8.45 -8.59 -0.48
N ALA A 52 -9.28 -7.92 0.31
CA ALA A 52 -10.58 -8.46 0.66
C ALA A 52 -11.43 -8.65 -0.60
N LYS A 53 -12.10 -9.80 -0.73
CA LYS A 53 -13.01 -10.07 -1.86
C LYS A 53 -14.25 -9.17 -1.82
N ARG A 54 -14.60 -8.68 -0.63
CA ARG A 54 -15.72 -7.79 -0.35
C ARG A 54 -15.29 -6.81 0.73
N TYR A 55 -15.66 -5.55 0.57
CA TYR A 55 -15.54 -4.53 1.59
C TYR A 55 -16.93 -4.32 2.16
N ASP A 56 -17.17 -4.83 3.37
CA ASP A 56 -18.41 -4.56 4.07
C ASP A 56 -18.39 -3.09 4.52
N ARG A 57 -19.49 -2.37 4.31
CA ARG A 57 -19.67 -1.10 5.00
C ARG A 57 -19.94 -1.44 6.46
N LEU A 58 -19.09 -0.95 7.35
CA LEU A 58 -19.43 -0.90 8.77
C LEU A 58 -20.69 -0.03 8.90
N ASN A 59 -21.76 -0.62 9.43
CA ASN A 59 -23.02 0.06 9.72
C ASN A 59 -22.86 0.99 10.92
#